data_AF-A0A4Z2C451-F1
#
_entry.id   AF-A0A4Z2C451-F1
#
_cell.length_a   1.000
_cell.length_b   1.000
_cell.length_c   1.000
_cell.angle_alpha   90.00
_cell.angle_beta   90.00
_cell.angle_gamma   90.00
#
_symmetry.space_group_name_H-M   'P 1'
#
loop_
_entity.id
_entity.type
_entity.pdbx_description
1 polymer ?
#
loop_
_entity_poly.entity_id
_entity_poly.type
_entity_poly.pdbx_seq_one_letter_code
_entity_poly.pdbx_strand_id
1 'polypeptide(L)'
;MWIWLLILTLSLHLAPEHASVPLVINTWPFKNATAAAWSALQSGGSVLDAVEKGCARCEVEQCDGTVGYGGSPDEAGETTLDALIMNGDTMEVGAVANLRRIKNAIGVARAVMELTEHTMLVGESASLFAERMGFTAEDLTTNKSINIFSQWLKGNCQPNYRKNVYPDPSKYCGPYKPVPVQHQNKRATSANEHAHDTIGRCLSGNKNDNNRTLLLPIQLSYFKHLK
;
A
#
# COMPACT_ATOMS: atom_id res chain seq x y z
N MET A 1 -49.95 -36.45 -46.16
CA MET A 1 -49.38 -35.09 -46.17
C MET A 1 -48.98 -34.73 -44.75
N TRP A 2 -47.74 -35.00 -44.35
CA TRP A 2 -47.18 -34.63 -43.04
C TRP A 2 -46.04 -33.65 -43.29
N ILE A 3 -46.22 -32.43 -42.81
CA ILE A 3 -45.32 -31.29 -42.95
C ILE A 3 -44.22 -31.43 -41.90
N TRP A 4 -42.98 -31.63 -42.33
CA TRP A 4 -41.80 -31.54 -41.45
C TRP A 4 -41.44 -30.05 -41.26
N LEU A 5 -41.74 -29.54 -40.06
CA LEU A 5 -41.30 -28.23 -39.58
C LEU A 5 -39.85 -28.35 -39.09
N LEU A 6 -38.93 -27.76 -39.84
CA LEU A 6 -37.50 -27.69 -39.53
C LEU A 6 -37.28 -26.47 -38.62
N ILE A 7 -37.27 -26.70 -37.29
CA ILE A 7 -36.94 -25.66 -36.32
C ILE A 7 -35.41 -25.52 -36.29
N LEU A 8 -34.92 -24.47 -36.97
CA LEU A 8 -33.52 -24.04 -36.90
C LEU A 8 -33.29 -23.35 -35.55
N THR A 9 -32.75 -24.07 -34.56
CA THR A 9 -32.33 -23.48 -33.28
C THR A 9 -31.05 -22.69 -33.49
N LEU A 10 -31.20 -21.39 -33.77
CA LEU A 10 -30.11 -20.42 -33.74
C LEU A 10 -29.61 -20.29 -32.30
N SER A 11 -28.60 -21.08 -31.95
CA SER A 11 -27.92 -21.00 -30.67
C SER A 11 -27.06 -19.73 -30.67
N LEU A 12 -27.60 -18.62 -30.19
CA LEU A 12 -26.82 -17.43 -29.83
C LEU A 12 -25.80 -17.84 -28.76
N HIS A 13 -24.59 -18.17 -29.20
CA HIS A 13 -23.44 -18.29 -28.31
C HIS A 13 -23.01 -16.87 -27.94
N LEU A 14 -23.54 -16.36 -26.84
CA LEU A 14 -22.91 -15.25 -26.12
C LEU A 14 -21.55 -15.76 -25.65
N ALA A 15 -20.51 -15.48 -26.43
CA ALA A 15 -19.14 -15.65 -25.97
C ALA A 15 -19.00 -14.84 -24.67
N PRO A 16 -18.41 -15.40 -23.60
CA PRO A 16 -18.17 -14.63 -22.39
C PRO A 16 -17.31 -13.42 -22.76
N GLU A 17 -17.78 -12.20 -22.48
CA GLU A 17 -16.94 -11.01 -22.57
C GLU A 17 -15.76 -11.21 -21.61
N HIS A 18 -14.61 -11.58 -22.15
CA HIS A 18 -13.37 -11.57 -21.40
C HIS A 18 -12.99 -10.12 -21.16
N ALA A 19 -12.78 -9.77 -19.88
CA ALA A 19 -12.23 -8.48 -19.50
C ALA A 19 -10.99 -8.17 -20.36
N SER A 20 -11.03 -7.03 -21.04
CA SER A 20 -9.96 -6.59 -21.94
C SER A 20 -8.71 -6.29 -21.12
N VAL A 21 -7.63 -7.02 -21.43
CA VAL A 21 -6.29 -6.76 -20.93
C VAL A 21 -5.52 -5.92 -21.95
N PRO A 22 -4.58 -5.05 -21.52
CA PRO A 22 -4.18 -4.81 -20.13
C PRO A 22 -5.21 -4.04 -19.30
N LEU A 23 -5.24 -4.29 -17.99
CA LEU A 23 -6.13 -3.63 -17.02
C LEU A 23 -5.34 -3.09 -15.83
N VAL A 24 -5.59 -1.83 -15.47
CA VAL A 24 -5.01 -1.15 -14.30
C VAL A 24 -6.13 -0.71 -13.36
N ILE A 25 -6.08 -1.18 -12.11
CA ILE A 25 -7.02 -0.76 -11.05
C ILE A 25 -6.21 -0.34 -9.82
N ASN A 26 -6.48 0.83 -9.26
CA ASN A 26 -5.96 1.25 -7.96
C ASN A 26 -7.07 1.80 -7.06
N THR A 27 -6.83 1.77 -5.76
CA THR A 27 -7.66 2.46 -4.78
C THR A 27 -7.57 3.97 -4.93
N TRP A 28 -8.66 4.67 -4.59
CA TRP A 28 -8.80 6.12 -4.60
C TRP A 28 -8.62 6.78 -5.99
N PRO A 29 -9.02 8.04 -6.20
CA PRO A 29 -8.96 8.70 -7.51
C PRO A 29 -7.56 9.21 -7.88
N PHE A 30 -6.50 8.42 -7.64
CA PHE A 30 -5.11 8.78 -7.95
C PHE A 30 -4.77 8.59 -9.44
N LYS A 31 -5.37 9.43 -10.29
CA LYS A 31 -5.30 9.32 -11.75
C LYS A 31 -3.86 9.34 -12.30
N ASN A 32 -2.97 10.12 -11.71
CA ASN A 32 -1.56 10.19 -12.14
C ASN A 32 -0.82 8.88 -11.87
N ALA A 33 -1.13 8.22 -10.77
CA ALA A 33 -0.60 6.90 -10.43
C ALA A 33 -1.10 5.83 -11.42
N THR A 34 -2.39 5.87 -11.76
CA THR A 34 -2.97 5.03 -12.82
C THR A 34 -2.30 5.28 -14.17
N ALA A 35 -2.12 6.55 -14.55
CA ALA A 35 -1.51 6.95 -15.81
C ALA A 35 -0.04 6.53 -15.91
N ALA A 36 0.73 6.63 -14.82
CA ALA A 36 2.12 6.17 -14.77
C ALA A 36 2.22 4.66 -14.96
N ALA A 37 1.36 3.87 -14.31
CA ALA A 37 1.28 2.42 -14.51
C ALA A 37 0.90 2.08 -15.96
N TRP A 38 -0.13 2.74 -16.49
CA TRP A 38 -0.59 2.53 -17.87
C TRP A 38 0.49 2.88 -18.90
N SER A 39 1.22 3.98 -18.69
CA SER A 39 2.34 4.38 -19.55
C SER A 39 3.44 3.32 -19.59
N ALA A 40 3.79 2.73 -18.43
CA ALA A 40 4.79 1.68 -18.37
C ALA A 40 4.38 0.44 -19.20
N LEU A 41 3.10 0.03 -19.13
CA LEU A 41 2.57 -1.06 -19.95
C LEU A 41 2.60 -0.72 -21.45
N GLN A 42 2.19 0.50 -21.84
CA GLN A 42 2.21 0.94 -23.24
C GLN A 42 3.62 0.98 -23.82
N SER A 43 4.63 1.24 -22.99
CA SER A 43 6.04 1.21 -23.39
C SER A 43 6.63 -0.21 -23.46
N GLY A 44 5.82 -1.25 -23.30
CA GLY A 44 6.27 -2.65 -23.31
C GLY A 44 6.94 -3.11 -22.01
N GLY A 45 6.79 -2.34 -20.93
CA GLY A 45 7.28 -2.73 -19.61
C GLY A 45 6.54 -3.94 -19.05
N SER A 46 7.17 -4.64 -18.13
CA SER A 46 6.51 -5.74 -17.42
C SER A 46 5.40 -5.21 -16.52
N VAL A 47 4.51 -6.10 -16.11
CA VAL A 47 3.45 -5.71 -15.18
C VAL A 47 4.03 -5.32 -13.81
N LEU A 48 5.15 -5.91 -13.38
CA LEU A 48 5.89 -5.46 -12.19
C LEU A 48 6.41 -4.02 -12.34
N ASP A 49 6.93 -3.65 -13.52
CA ASP A 49 7.36 -2.27 -13.78
C ASP A 49 6.19 -1.30 -13.70
N ALA A 50 5.04 -1.68 -14.26
CA ALA A 50 3.83 -0.86 -14.20
C ALA A 50 3.31 -0.66 -12.78
N VAL A 51 3.33 -1.72 -11.98
CA VAL A 51 3.03 -1.66 -10.56
C VAL A 51 3.95 -0.68 -9.85
N GLU A 52 5.26 -0.87 -9.97
CA GLU A 52 6.26 -0.05 -9.27
C GLU A 52 6.12 1.41 -9.69
N LYS A 53 6.04 1.71 -11.00
CA LYS A 53 5.97 3.08 -11.51
C LYS A 53 4.75 3.83 -11.02
N GLY A 54 3.58 3.22 -11.02
CA GLY A 54 2.40 3.91 -10.51
C GLY A 54 2.42 4.07 -8.98
N CYS A 55 3.11 3.20 -8.25
CA CYS A 55 3.20 3.25 -6.79
C CYS A 55 4.18 4.35 -6.36
N ALA A 56 5.37 4.33 -6.96
CA ALA A 56 6.38 5.36 -6.84
C ALA A 56 5.86 6.75 -7.24
N ARG A 57 4.93 6.82 -8.22
CA ARG A 57 4.27 8.09 -8.54
C ARG A 57 3.52 8.68 -7.36
N CYS A 58 2.76 7.87 -6.60
CA CYS A 58 2.06 8.36 -5.41
C CYS A 58 3.00 8.66 -4.25
N GLU A 59 4.12 7.95 -4.11
CA GLU A 59 5.15 8.26 -3.10
C GLU A 59 5.77 9.64 -3.34
N VAL A 60 6.00 10.00 -4.61
CA VAL A 60 6.54 11.31 -5.00
C VAL A 60 5.49 12.42 -4.89
N GLU A 61 4.26 12.17 -5.33
CA GLU A 61 3.16 13.14 -5.26
C GLU A 61 2.58 13.30 -3.85
N GLN A 62 2.98 12.44 -2.92
CA GLN A 62 2.47 12.39 -1.57
C GLN A 62 0.93 12.29 -1.56
N CYS A 63 0.39 11.34 -2.33
CA CYS A 63 -1.06 11.14 -2.54
C CYS A 63 -1.82 11.20 -1.20
N ASP A 64 -2.75 12.15 -1.08
CA ASP A 64 -3.52 12.50 0.13
C ASP A 64 -2.71 12.76 1.42
N GLY A 65 -1.38 12.84 1.33
CA GLY A 65 -0.47 12.85 2.48
C GLY A 65 -0.43 11.53 3.23
N THR A 66 -0.89 10.44 2.61
CA THR A 66 -1.00 9.09 3.20
C THR A 66 0.02 8.13 2.62
N VAL A 67 0.64 8.48 1.49
CA VAL A 67 1.66 7.68 0.81
C VAL A 67 2.93 8.48 0.59
N GLY A 68 4.08 7.83 0.78
CA GLY A 68 5.39 8.47 0.67
C GLY A 68 5.76 9.31 1.89
N TYR A 69 6.84 10.09 1.72
CA TYR A 69 7.43 10.92 2.76
C TYR A 69 6.56 12.13 3.12
N GLY A 70 6.89 12.82 4.21
CA GLY A 70 6.28 14.10 4.59
C GLY A 70 4.82 14.04 5.04
N GLY A 71 4.25 12.84 5.11
CA GLY A 71 2.92 12.53 5.64
C GLY A 71 3.00 11.74 6.94
N SER A 72 1.88 11.72 7.66
CA SER A 72 1.61 10.79 8.78
C SER A 72 2.78 10.43 9.70
N PRO A 73 3.34 11.41 10.43
CA PRO A 73 4.33 11.13 11.46
C PRO A 73 3.73 10.22 12.55
N ASP A 74 4.58 9.39 13.16
CA ASP A 74 4.29 8.53 14.30
C ASP A 74 4.28 9.30 15.64
N GLU A 75 4.08 8.60 16.75
CA GLU A 75 4.13 9.15 18.12
C GLU A 75 5.49 9.79 18.48
N ALA A 76 6.57 9.47 17.76
CA ALA A 76 7.90 10.08 17.90
C ALA A 76 8.14 11.23 16.89
N GLY A 77 7.18 11.52 16.01
CA GLY A 77 7.27 12.56 15.00
C GLY A 77 7.95 12.13 13.70
N GLU A 78 8.28 10.85 13.55
CA GLU A 78 8.99 10.32 12.38
C GLU A 78 8.01 9.76 11.34
N THR A 79 8.29 10.02 10.07
CA THR A 79 7.60 9.33 8.96
C THR A 79 8.36 8.05 8.62
N THR A 80 7.69 6.91 8.71
CA THR A 80 8.22 5.58 8.32
C THR A 80 7.33 4.98 7.25
N LEU A 81 7.91 4.31 6.26
CA LEU A 81 7.18 3.83 5.09
C LEU A 81 7.04 2.31 5.09
N ASP A 82 5.91 1.87 4.57
CA ASP A 82 5.58 0.46 4.40
C ASP A 82 5.21 0.26 2.92
N ALA A 83 5.68 -0.83 2.30
CA ALA A 83 5.37 -1.18 0.92
C ALA A 83 5.51 -2.69 0.67
N LEU A 84 4.70 -3.22 -0.25
CA LEU A 84 4.78 -4.60 -0.69
C LEU A 84 4.49 -4.68 -2.19
N ILE A 85 5.23 -5.55 -2.86
CA ILE A 85 5.02 -5.95 -4.25
C ILE A 85 5.03 -7.48 -4.32
N MET A 86 4.12 -8.03 -5.13
CA MET A 86 4.01 -9.45 -5.36
C MET A 86 4.15 -9.70 -6.85
N ASN A 87 4.80 -10.79 -7.24
CA ASN A 87 4.79 -11.35 -8.58
C ASN A 87 3.71 -12.44 -8.71
N GLY A 88 2.72 -12.25 -9.58
CA GLY A 88 1.61 -13.19 -9.77
C GLY A 88 1.99 -14.45 -10.55
N ASP A 89 3.07 -14.42 -11.32
CA ASP A 89 3.54 -15.58 -12.09
C ASP A 89 4.33 -16.56 -11.19
N THR A 90 5.20 -16.03 -10.33
CA THR A 90 6.10 -16.82 -9.47
C THR A 90 5.62 -16.95 -8.04
N MET A 91 4.60 -16.17 -7.65
CA MET A 91 4.14 -16.01 -6.27
C MET A 91 5.19 -15.41 -5.31
N GLU A 92 6.30 -14.90 -5.84
CA GLU A 92 7.31 -14.19 -5.05
C GLU A 92 6.74 -12.88 -4.51
N VAL A 93 7.19 -12.50 -3.32
CA VAL A 93 6.75 -11.28 -2.64
C VAL A 93 7.97 -10.60 -2.05
N GLY A 94 8.06 -9.30 -2.21
CA GLY A 94 9.00 -8.46 -1.47
C GLY A 94 8.26 -7.36 -0.74
N ALA A 95 8.67 -7.12 0.49
CA ALA A 95 8.02 -6.17 1.38
C ALA A 95 9.03 -5.46 2.29
N VAL A 96 8.67 -4.25 2.65
CA VAL A 96 9.33 -3.46 3.68
C VAL A 96 8.30 -2.93 4.66
N ALA A 97 8.63 -2.94 5.95
CA ALA A 97 7.83 -2.29 6.97
C ALA A 97 8.71 -1.47 7.91
N ASN A 98 8.18 -0.37 8.44
CA ASN A 98 8.93 0.59 9.22
C ASN A 98 10.21 1.04 8.48
N LEU A 99 10.16 1.22 7.15
CA LEU A 99 11.30 1.65 6.36
C LEU A 99 11.60 3.11 6.69
N ARG A 100 12.79 3.35 7.21
CA ARG A 100 13.22 4.68 7.66
C ARG A 100 14.09 5.30 6.58
N ARG A 101 14.02 6.62 6.42
CA ARG A 101 14.97 7.42 5.64
C ARG A 101 15.12 7.06 4.15
N ILE A 102 14.20 6.32 3.54
CA ILE A 102 14.24 5.99 2.10
C ILE A 102 12.90 6.40 1.49
N LYS A 103 12.91 7.25 0.46
CA LYS A 103 11.67 7.76 -0.16
C LYS A 103 10.96 6.72 -1.05
N ASN A 104 11.71 5.93 -1.81
CA ASN A 104 11.17 4.97 -2.77
C ASN A 104 10.92 3.61 -2.11
N ALA A 105 9.86 3.51 -1.30
CA ALA A 105 9.57 2.31 -0.51
C ALA A 105 9.20 1.12 -1.39
N ILE A 106 8.38 1.31 -2.43
CA ILE A 106 8.00 0.24 -3.37
C ILE A 106 9.21 -0.30 -4.15
N GLY A 107 10.17 0.56 -4.49
CA GLY A 107 11.41 0.15 -5.13
C GLY A 107 12.25 -0.73 -4.21
N VAL A 108 12.34 -0.40 -2.92
CA VAL A 108 13.04 -1.27 -1.94
C VAL A 108 12.30 -2.59 -1.77
N ALA A 109 10.96 -2.58 -1.70
CA ALA A 109 10.17 -3.81 -1.65
C ALA A 109 10.44 -4.72 -2.87
N ARG A 110 10.56 -4.14 -4.07
CA ARG A 110 10.97 -4.88 -5.28
C ARG A 110 12.39 -5.44 -5.16
N ALA A 111 13.33 -4.65 -4.65
CA ALA A 111 14.69 -5.12 -4.40
C ALA A 111 14.75 -6.28 -3.39
N VAL A 112 13.91 -6.29 -2.35
CA VAL A 112 13.77 -7.43 -1.44
C VAL A 112 13.34 -8.68 -2.20
N MET A 113 12.32 -8.57 -3.07
CA MET A 113 11.81 -9.68 -3.89
C MET A 113 12.86 -10.23 -4.85
N GLU A 114 13.60 -9.36 -5.54
CA GLU A 114 14.48 -9.75 -6.64
C GLU A 114 15.90 -10.11 -6.18
N LEU A 115 16.37 -9.59 -5.03
CA LEU A 115 17.76 -9.66 -4.60
C LEU A 115 17.96 -10.41 -3.28
N THR A 116 16.91 -11.03 -2.74
CA THR A 116 16.98 -11.85 -1.52
C THR A 116 16.06 -13.06 -1.63
N GLU A 117 16.29 -14.10 -0.81
CA GLU A 117 15.34 -15.21 -0.61
C GLU A 117 14.28 -14.90 0.46
N HIS A 118 14.26 -13.67 0.99
CA HIS A 118 13.35 -13.24 2.05
C HIS A 118 12.13 -12.53 1.48
N THR A 119 11.00 -12.64 2.18
CA THR A 119 9.78 -11.92 1.81
C THR A 119 9.74 -10.49 2.35
N MET A 120 10.30 -10.24 3.53
CA MET A 120 10.11 -8.95 4.22
C MET A 120 11.35 -8.55 5.02
N LEU A 121 11.73 -7.28 4.91
CA LEU A 121 12.71 -6.62 5.78
C LEU A 121 12.04 -5.48 6.55
N VAL A 122 12.54 -5.16 7.75
CA VAL A 122 11.92 -4.12 8.59
C VAL A 122 12.90 -3.16 9.24
N GLY A 123 12.44 -1.94 9.52
CA GLY A 123 13.16 -0.98 10.35
C GLY A 123 14.45 -0.47 9.73
N GLU A 124 15.40 -0.13 10.60
CA GLU A 124 16.74 0.31 10.22
C GLU A 124 17.49 -0.71 9.35
N SER A 125 17.28 -2.00 9.59
CA SER A 125 17.91 -3.07 8.79
C SER A 125 17.44 -3.05 7.33
N ALA A 126 16.18 -2.68 7.08
CA ALA A 126 15.69 -2.49 5.72
C ALA A 126 16.32 -1.25 5.05
N SER A 127 16.55 -0.17 5.80
CA SER A 127 17.24 1.03 5.31
C SER A 127 18.69 0.72 4.93
N LEU A 128 19.42 -0.02 5.78
CA LEU A 128 20.79 -0.45 5.49
C LEU A 128 20.86 -1.37 4.27
N PHE A 129 19.88 -2.25 4.08
CA PHE A 129 19.75 -3.04 2.86
C PHE A 129 19.54 -2.13 1.65
N ALA A 130 18.59 -1.20 1.72
CA ALA A 130 18.28 -0.27 0.65
C ALA A 130 19.52 0.55 0.22
N GLU A 131 20.27 1.09 1.18
CA GLU A 131 21.52 1.83 0.89
C GLU A 131 22.54 0.97 0.14
N ARG A 132 22.71 -0.30 0.53
CA ARG A 132 23.60 -1.24 -0.17
C ARG A 132 23.13 -1.58 -1.57
N MET A 133 21.82 -1.52 -1.81
CA MET A 133 21.22 -1.70 -3.15
C MET A 133 21.21 -0.40 -3.98
N GLY A 134 21.78 0.70 -3.46
CA GLY A 134 21.96 1.96 -4.18
C GLY A 134 20.83 2.98 -3.98
N PHE A 135 19.92 2.76 -3.03
CA PHE A 135 18.93 3.76 -2.66
C PHE A 135 19.54 4.84 -1.76
N THR A 136 19.11 6.09 -1.93
CA THR A 136 19.62 7.22 -1.14
C THR A 136 18.92 7.32 0.21
N ALA A 137 19.70 7.32 1.30
CA ALA A 137 19.20 7.63 2.63
C ALA A 137 19.06 9.15 2.84
N GLU A 138 17.85 9.62 3.10
CA GLU A 138 17.50 11.02 3.32
C GLU A 138 16.37 11.19 4.34
N ASP A 139 16.21 12.38 4.90
CA ASP A 139 15.13 12.65 5.85
C ASP A 139 13.77 12.62 5.13
N LEU A 140 12.78 11.95 5.74
CA LEU A 140 11.41 11.86 5.25
C LEU A 140 10.52 12.98 5.81
N THR A 141 11.05 13.79 6.73
CA THR A 141 10.33 14.87 7.39
C THR A 141 10.12 16.07 6.45
N THR A 142 8.98 16.74 6.58
CA THR A 142 8.69 18.01 5.91
C THR A 142 8.05 18.99 6.89
N ASN A 143 7.96 20.28 6.51
CA ASN A 143 7.22 21.27 7.30
C ASN A 143 5.76 20.85 7.55
N LYS A 144 5.15 20.09 6.62
CA LYS A 144 3.80 19.54 6.78
C LYS A 144 3.75 18.50 7.90
N SER A 145 4.63 17.50 7.90
CA SER A 145 4.65 16.47 8.94
C SER A 145 5.02 17.05 10.31
N ILE A 146 5.98 17.99 10.37
CA ILE A 146 6.32 18.72 11.60
C ILE A 146 5.11 19.44 12.17
N ASN A 147 4.34 20.14 11.33
CA ASN A 147 3.14 20.84 11.77
C ASN A 147 2.05 19.88 12.26
N ILE A 148 1.83 18.76 11.56
CA ILE A 148 0.88 17.71 12.00
C ILE A 148 1.26 17.20 13.39
N PHE A 149 2.54 16.85 13.59
CA PHE A 149 3.02 16.35 14.88
C PHE A 149 2.92 17.41 15.98
N SER A 150 3.30 18.65 15.70
CA SER A 150 3.19 19.76 16.65
C SER A 150 1.74 20.03 17.07
N GLN A 151 0.80 19.97 16.12
CA GLN A 151 -0.63 20.12 16.42
C GLN A 151 -1.16 18.96 17.28
N TRP A 152 -0.74 17.73 16.99
CA TRP A 152 -1.10 16.56 17.79
C TRP A 152 -0.56 16.64 19.22
N LEU A 153 0.69 17.08 19.41
CA LEU A 153 1.26 17.34 20.74
C LEU A 153 0.48 18.43 21.51
N LYS A 154 0.14 19.54 20.85
CA LYS A 154 -0.70 20.59 21.43
C LYS A 154 -2.11 20.10 21.78
N GLY A 155 -2.61 19.09 21.06
CA GLY A 155 -3.88 18.42 21.29
C GLY A 155 -3.85 17.34 22.38
N ASN A 156 -2.84 17.32 23.27
CA ASN A 156 -2.63 16.26 24.26
C ASN A 156 -2.56 14.86 23.64
N CYS A 157 -1.91 14.74 22.50
CA CYS A 157 -1.71 13.48 21.80
C CYS A 157 -3.03 12.82 21.38
N GLN A 158 -4.00 13.62 20.93
CA GLN A 158 -5.31 13.14 20.49
C GLN A 158 -5.51 13.32 18.97
N PRO A 159 -6.09 12.32 18.28
CA PRO A 159 -6.38 10.97 18.78
C PRO A 159 -5.10 10.14 18.97
N ASN A 160 -5.16 9.06 19.76
CA ASN A 160 -4.17 7.99 19.74
C ASN A 160 -4.78 6.58 19.83
N TYR A 161 -3.96 5.56 19.57
CA TYR A 161 -4.33 4.15 19.48
C TYR A 161 -3.95 3.34 20.73
N ARG A 162 -3.62 4.00 21.84
CA ARG A 162 -3.29 3.34 23.11
C ARG A 162 -4.54 2.95 23.87
N LYS A 163 -4.50 1.80 24.54
CA LYS A 163 -5.58 1.27 25.39
C LYS A 163 -5.01 0.52 26.58
N ASN A 164 -5.75 0.51 27.69
CA ASN A 164 -5.37 -0.22 28.91
C ASN A 164 -3.97 0.17 29.43
N VAL A 165 -3.71 1.48 29.47
CA VAL A 165 -2.46 2.04 29.98
C VAL A 165 -2.73 3.27 30.87
N TYR A 166 -1.72 3.64 31.65
CA TYR A 166 -1.67 4.86 32.45
C TYR A 166 -0.51 5.76 32.00
N PRO A 167 -0.68 7.09 31.91
CA PRO A 167 -1.90 7.85 32.17
C PRO A 167 -3.02 7.55 31.16
N ASP A 168 -4.26 7.98 31.45
CA ASP A 168 -5.44 7.74 30.61
C ASP A 168 -5.19 8.24 29.18
N PRO A 169 -5.09 7.34 28.18
CA PRO A 169 -4.70 7.71 26.82
C PRO A 169 -5.73 8.57 26.10
N SER A 170 -6.97 8.64 26.59
CA SER A 170 -7.99 9.55 26.03
C SER A 170 -7.80 11.02 26.42
N LYS A 171 -6.85 11.31 27.31
CA LYS A 171 -6.66 12.64 27.92
C LYS A 171 -5.21 13.11 27.93
N TYR A 172 -4.27 12.19 28.06
CA TYR A 172 -2.87 12.52 28.32
C TYR A 172 -1.96 11.83 27.32
N CYS A 173 -0.88 12.53 26.96
CA CYS A 173 0.26 11.94 26.27
C CYS A 173 0.99 10.91 27.15
N GLY A 174 1.78 10.06 26.50
CA GLY A 174 2.70 9.15 27.16
C GLY A 174 3.92 9.86 27.80
N PRO A 175 4.92 9.12 28.28
CA PRO A 175 5.04 7.67 28.14
C PRO A 175 4.00 6.91 28.98
N TYR A 176 3.45 5.86 28.37
CA TYR A 176 2.42 5.04 28.97
C TYR A 176 3.02 3.81 29.68
N LYS A 177 2.36 3.35 30.75
CA LYS A 177 2.67 2.09 31.44
C LYS A 177 1.44 1.19 31.44
N PRO A 178 1.60 -0.14 31.27
CA PRO A 178 0.47 -1.07 31.34
C PRO A 178 -0.27 -0.97 32.68
N VAL A 179 -1.61 -1.04 32.63
CA VAL A 179 -2.42 -1.30 33.83
C VAL A 179 -2.89 -2.75 33.82
N PRO A 180 -3.06 -3.40 35.00
CA PRO A 180 -3.62 -4.74 35.07
C PRO A 180 -4.98 -4.78 34.36
N VAL A 181 -5.16 -5.73 33.44
CA VAL A 181 -6.38 -5.85 32.64
C VAL A 181 -7.53 -6.25 33.56
N GLN A 182 -8.39 -5.31 33.93
CA GLN A 182 -9.72 -5.62 34.43
C GLN A 182 -10.62 -5.93 33.23
N HIS A 183 -11.47 -6.96 33.34
CA HIS A 183 -12.49 -7.28 32.33
C HIS A 183 -13.43 -6.08 32.15
N GLN A 184 -13.13 -5.22 31.17
CA GLN A 184 -14.01 -4.12 30.77
C GLN A 184 -14.80 -4.51 29.52
N ASN A 185 -16.09 -4.20 29.53
CA ASN A 185 -16.97 -4.35 28.37
C ASN A 185 -16.41 -3.58 27.18
N LYS A 186 -16.33 -4.23 26.02
CA LYS A 186 -15.85 -3.67 24.75
C LYS A 186 -16.53 -2.32 24.48
N ARG A 187 -15.78 -1.21 24.54
CA ARG A 187 -16.24 0.05 23.97
C ARG A 187 -16.32 -0.11 22.46
N ALA A 188 -17.45 0.31 21.88
CA ALA A 188 -17.60 0.43 20.44
C ALA A 188 -16.63 1.50 19.92
N THR A 189 -15.67 1.10 19.11
CA THR A 189 -14.83 2.01 18.34
C THR A 189 -15.57 2.42 17.08
N SER A 190 -15.81 3.72 16.88
CA SER A 190 -16.29 4.23 15.60
C SER A 190 -15.16 4.13 14.58
N ALA A 191 -15.35 3.31 13.53
CA ALA A 191 -14.46 3.31 12.38
C ALA A 191 -14.61 4.65 11.64
N ASN A 192 -13.49 5.28 11.28
CA ASN A 192 -13.45 6.48 10.43
C ASN A 192 -12.73 6.08 9.12
N GLU A 193 -13.22 6.53 7.97
CA GLU A 193 -12.60 6.28 6.66
C GLU A 193 -11.15 6.77 6.62
N HIS A 194 -10.84 7.90 7.26
CA HIS A 194 -9.48 8.47 7.40
C HIS A 194 -8.62 7.71 8.43
N ALA A 195 -9.18 6.68 9.08
CA ALA A 195 -8.42 5.81 9.98
C ALA A 195 -7.64 4.72 9.21
N HIS A 196 -8.00 4.45 7.95
CA HIS A 196 -7.54 3.32 7.15
C HIS A 196 -7.10 3.76 5.73
N ASP A 197 -6.04 4.57 5.63
CA ASP A 197 -5.65 5.16 4.34
C ASP A 197 -4.58 4.31 3.61
N THR A 198 -4.95 3.12 3.14
CA THR A 198 -4.04 2.23 2.40
C THR A 198 -4.18 2.41 0.89
N ILE A 199 -3.11 2.14 0.10
CA ILE A 199 -3.22 2.01 -1.36
C ILE A 199 -3.09 0.55 -1.80
N GLY A 200 -4.12 0.03 -2.46
CA GLY A 200 -4.03 -1.23 -3.19
C GLY A 200 -4.01 -0.96 -4.69
N ARG A 201 -3.17 -1.67 -5.43
CA ARG A 201 -3.28 -1.77 -6.90
C ARG A 201 -3.37 -3.23 -7.29
N CYS A 202 -4.08 -3.50 -8.37
CA CYS A 202 -4.13 -4.79 -9.02
C CYS A 202 -3.93 -4.59 -10.52
N LEU A 203 -3.02 -5.35 -11.13
CA LEU A 203 -2.79 -5.31 -12.58
C LEU A 203 -3.00 -6.68 -13.20
N SER A 204 -3.56 -6.70 -14.41
CA SER A 204 -3.63 -7.88 -15.26
C SER A 204 -3.08 -7.56 -16.65
N GLY A 205 -2.09 -8.33 -17.10
CA GLY A 205 -1.42 -8.16 -18.39
C GLY A 205 -1.57 -9.39 -19.29
N ASN A 206 -1.42 -9.19 -20.61
CA ASN A 206 -1.45 -10.27 -21.59
C ASN A 206 -0.01 -10.64 -21.97
N LYS A 207 0.46 -11.84 -21.61
CA LYS A 207 1.58 -12.49 -22.31
C LYS A 207 0.96 -13.43 -23.34
N ASN A 208 1.51 -13.45 -24.55
CA ASN A 208 1.24 -14.54 -25.48
C ASN A 208 1.51 -15.87 -24.74
N ASP A 209 0.52 -16.76 -24.80
CA ASP A 209 0.39 -18.08 -24.16
C ASP A 209 -0.05 -18.13 -22.67
N ASN A 210 -1.35 -18.43 -22.51
CA ASN A 210 -2.00 -19.21 -21.44
C ASN A 210 -1.91 -18.83 -19.96
N ASN A 211 -1.32 -17.71 -19.54
CA ASN A 211 -1.42 -17.27 -18.14
C ASN A 211 -1.86 -15.81 -17.99
N ARG A 212 -3.00 -15.62 -17.31
CA ARG A 212 -3.47 -14.31 -16.83
C ARG A 212 -2.68 -13.97 -15.57
N THR A 213 -1.68 -13.11 -15.68
CA THR A 213 -0.90 -12.66 -14.52
C THR A 213 -1.72 -11.64 -13.72
N LEU A 214 -2.30 -12.05 -12.59
CA LEU A 214 -2.89 -11.13 -11.61
C LEU A 214 -1.78 -10.69 -10.65
N LEU A 215 -1.38 -9.43 -10.72
CA LEU A 215 -0.44 -8.84 -9.78
C LEU A 215 -1.20 -8.01 -8.77
N LEU A 216 -1.04 -8.33 -7.48
CA LEU A 216 -1.61 -7.60 -6.36
C LEU A 216 -0.50 -6.83 -5.62
N PRO A 217 -0.07 -5.65 -6.08
CA PRO A 217 0.61 -4.73 -5.18
C PRO A 217 -0.38 -4.20 -4.15
N ILE A 218 -0.33 -4.80 -2.97
CA ILE A 218 -0.83 -4.10 -1.79
C ILE A 218 0.32 -3.19 -1.34
N GLN A 219 0.37 -1.94 -1.82
CA GLN A 219 1.18 -0.93 -1.14
C GLN A 219 0.45 -0.56 0.15
N LEU A 220 0.61 -1.42 1.15
CA LEU A 220 0.29 -1.09 2.53
C LEU A 220 1.19 0.05 2.97
N SER A 221 0.93 1.28 2.57
CA SER A 221 1.26 2.41 3.44
C SER A 221 0.27 2.31 4.59
N TYR A 222 0.78 2.19 5.82
CA TYR A 222 0.11 1.93 7.10
C TYR A 222 0.11 0.49 7.61
N PHE A 223 1.01 0.23 8.55
CA PHE A 223 0.61 0.34 9.94
C PHE A 223 0.77 1.79 10.41
N LYS A 224 -0.31 2.44 10.88
CA LYS A 224 -0.15 3.57 11.81
C LYS A 224 0.61 2.99 12.99
N HIS A 225 1.94 3.10 13.00
CA HIS A 225 2.72 2.86 14.19
C HIS A 225 2.23 3.88 15.20
N LEU A 226 1.28 3.42 16.03
CA LEU A 226 0.80 4.05 17.24
C LEU A 226 0.74 5.58 17.07
N LYS A 227 -0.16 6.06 16.20
CA LYS A 227 -0.64 7.43 16.31
C LYS A 227 -1.48 7.58 17.57
#